data_AF-A0A973BAB1-F1
#
_entry.id   AF-A0A973BAB1-F1
#
_cell.length_a   1.000
_cell.length_b   1.000
_cell.length_c   1.000
_cell.angle_alpha   90.00
_cell.angle_beta   90.00
_cell.angle_gamma   90.00
#
_symmetry.space_group_name_H-M   'P 1'
#
loop_
_entity.id
_entity.type
_entity.pdbx_description
1 polymer ?
#
loop_
_entity_poly.entity_id
_entity_poly.type
_entity_poly.pdbx_seq_one_letter_code
_entity_poly.pdbx_strand_id
1 'polypeptide(L)'
;MKKLFYGRIKIEQATALFYFQKNGIVQKIIHQLKYQNQKQLGAFFGKWLGQELKDSGRFDTVDAVVGVPMHKRKLKSRGYNQITLFGLEISKALNVPYY
;
A
#
# COMPACT_ATOMS: atom_id res chain seq x y z
N MET A 1 -16.31 2.38 -3.81
CA MET A 1 -15.66 1.34 -2.95
C MET A 1 -16.62 0.67 -1.96
N LYS A 2 -17.46 1.40 -1.21
CA LYS A 2 -18.35 0.79 -0.16
C LYS A 2 -19.22 -0.40 -0.63
N LYS A 3 -19.77 -0.39 -1.85
CA LYS A 3 -20.63 -1.48 -2.36
C LYS A 3 -19.91 -2.84 -2.49
N LEU A 4 -18.60 -2.86 -2.75
CA LEU A 4 -17.83 -4.10 -2.96
C LEU A 4 -17.62 -4.91 -1.67
N PHE A 5 -17.66 -4.24 -0.51
CA PHE A 5 -17.38 -4.84 0.80
C PHE A 5 -18.63 -4.91 1.69
N TYR A 6 -19.78 -4.45 1.18
CA TYR A 6 -21.04 -4.45 1.90
C TYR A 6 -21.43 -5.88 2.32
N GLY A 7 -21.71 -6.07 3.61
CA GLY A 7 -22.08 -7.37 4.19
C GLY A 7 -20.94 -8.37 4.38
N ARG A 8 -19.69 -8.04 4.00
CA ARG A 8 -18.52 -8.92 4.21
C ARG A 8 -17.62 -8.43 5.34
N ILE A 9 -17.24 -7.16 5.31
CA ILE A 9 -16.30 -6.56 6.26
C ILE A 9 -16.73 -5.11 6.53
N LYS A 10 -16.69 -4.70 7.80
CA LYS A 10 -16.89 -3.30 8.19
C LYS A 10 -15.65 -2.49 7.77
N ILE A 11 -15.83 -1.57 6.82
CA ILE A 11 -14.80 -0.60 6.44
C ILE A 11 -15.10 0.72 7.14
N GLU A 12 -14.24 1.12 8.07
CA GLU A 12 -14.35 2.40 8.78
C GLU A 12 -13.78 3.55 7.95
N GLN A 13 -12.54 3.37 7.49
CA GLN A 13 -11.83 4.35 6.67
C GLN A 13 -11.22 3.69 5.43
N ALA A 14 -11.18 4.44 4.33
CA ALA A 14 -10.51 4.04 3.11
C ALA A 14 -9.81 5.26 2.50
N THR A 15 -8.67 5.01 1.87
CA THR A 15 -7.84 6.01 1.20
C THR A 15 -7.18 5.40 -0.03
N ALA A 16 -6.73 6.25 -0.96
CA ALA A 16 -5.99 5.85 -2.14
C ALA A 16 -5.01 6.97 -2.50
N LEU A 17 -3.76 6.61 -2.77
CA LEU A 17 -2.74 7.58 -3.17
C LEU A 17 -2.91 8.04 -4.63
N PHE A 18 -3.45 7.18 -5.50
CA PHE A 18 -3.58 7.46 -6.93
C PHE A 18 -4.94 7.04 -7.49
N TYR A 19 -5.43 7.83 -8.45
CA TYR A 19 -6.47 7.41 -9.37
C TYR A 19 -5.86 6.67 -10.57
N PHE A 20 -6.35 5.47 -10.85
CA PHE A 20 -5.88 4.69 -11.98
C PHE A 20 -6.58 5.12 -13.28
N GLN A 21 -5.78 5.50 -14.28
CA GLN A 21 -6.26 5.77 -15.64
C GLN A 21 -5.49 4.90 -16.64
N LYS A 22 -6.22 4.28 -17.58
CA LYS A 22 -5.62 3.47 -18.65
C LYS A 22 -4.72 4.35 -19.53
N ASN A 23 -3.53 3.86 -19.85
CA ASN A 23 -2.45 4.55 -20.57
C ASN A 23 -1.87 5.78 -19.84
N GLY A 24 -2.23 6.00 -18.56
CA GLY A 24 -1.76 7.12 -17.77
C GLY A 24 -0.40 6.88 -17.10
N ILE A 25 0.14 7.95 -16.50
CA ILE A 25 1.42 7.92 -15.77
C ILE A 25 1.37 6.93 -14.60
N VAL A 26 0.25 6.89 -13.86
CA VAL A 26 0.05 5.94 -12.74
C VAL A 26 0.18 4.48 -13.20
N GLN A 27 -0.31 4.14 -14.41
CA GLN A 27 -0.14 2.79 -14.95
C GLN A 27 1.34 2.48 -15.22
N LYS A 28 2.11 3.43 -15.75
CA LYS A 28 3.55 3.28 -15.97
C LYS A 28 4.30 3.09 -14.65
N ILE A 29 3.99 3.90 -13.63
CA ILE A 29 4.56 3.78 -12.27
C ILE A 29 4.27 2.40 -11.68
N ILE A 30 3.00 1.95 -11.72
CA ILE A 30 2.60 0.64 -11.21
C ILE A 30 3.33 -0.48 -11.96
N HIS A 31 3.53 -0.33 -13.27
CA HIS A 31 4.27 -1.30 -14.08
C HIS A 31 5.76 -1.35 -13.67
N GLN A 32 6.42 -0.20 -13.52
CA GLN A 32 7.81 -0.13 -13.05
C GLN A 32 7.97 -0.77 -11.67
N LEU A 33 7.06 -0.46 -10.74
CA LEU A 33 7.01 -1.05 -9.42
C LEU A 33 6.80 -2.57 -9.47
N LYS A 34 5.99 -3.06 -10.43
CA LYS A 34 5.68 -4.49 -10.59
C LYS A 34 6.76 -5.33 -11.26
N TYR A 35 7.63 -4.74 -12.08
CA TYR A 35 8.49 -5.52 -12.98
C TYR A 35 9.95 -5.08 -13.03
N GLN A 36 10.32 -3.90 -12.52
CA GLN A 36 11.68 -3.34 -12.66
C GLN A 36 12.50 -3.34 -11.36
N ASN A 37 12.16 -4.20 -10.40
CA ASN A 37 12.88 -4.30 -9.12
C ASN A 37 12.98 -2.97 -8.32
N GLN A 38 12.09 -2.00 -8.59
CA GLN A 38 12.13 -0.67 -7.99
C GLN A 38 11.49 -0.63 -6.60
N LYS A 39 12.07 -1.39 -5.66
CA LYS A 39 11.65 -1.44 -4.25
C LYS A 39 11.59 -0.05 -3.61
N GLN A 40 12.52 0.83 -3.98
CA GLN A 40 12.61 2.20 -3.47
C GLN A 40 11.36 3.04 -3.78
N LEU A 41 10.69 2.80 -4.92
CA LEU A 41 9.41 3.46 -5.20
C LEU A 41 8.35 3.10 -4.17
N GLY A 42 8.33 1.85 -3.70
CA GLY A 42 7.45 1.41 -2.62
C GLY A 42 7.68 2.21 -1.33
N ALA A 43 8.95 2.38 -0.93
CA ALA A 43 9.29 3.21 0.24
C ALA A 43 8.91 4.68 0.04
N PHE A 44 9.21 5.25 -1.13
CA PHE A 44 8.87 6.64 -1.46
C PHE A 44 7.36 6.91 -1.33
N PHE A 45 6.53 6.09 -1.99
CA PHE A 45 5.08 6.23 -1.93
C PHE A 45 4.52 5.89 -0.54
N GLY A 46 5.14 4.94 0.16
CA GLY A 46 4.76 4.58 1.53
C GLY A 46 5.00 5.73 2.51
N LYS A 47 6.14 6.43 2.38
CA LYS A 47 6.45 7.61 3.17
C LYS A 47 5.49 8.76 2.90
N TRP A 48 5.18 9.01 1.62
CA TRP A 48 4.20 10.04 1.24
C TRP A 48 2.83 9.71 1.84
N LEU A 49 2.27 8.55 1.54
CA LEU A 49 0.95 8.20 2.06
C LEU A 49 0.96 8.14 3.59
N GLY A 50 1.98 7.55 4.21
CA GLY A 50 2.11 7.46 5.67
C GLY A 50 2.04 8.84 6.33
N GLN A 51 2.69 9.86 5.75
CA GLN A 51 2.61 11.23 6.22
C GLN A 51 1.19 11.80 6.09
N GLU A 52 0.53 11.61 4.94
CA GLU A 52 -0.87 12.04 4.77
C GLU A 52 -1.84 11.36 5.75
N LEU A 53 -1.63 10.07 6.04
CA LEU A 53 -2.44 9.33 7.01
C LEU A 53 -2.27 9.89 8.41
N LYS A 54 -1.01 10.13 8.83
CA LYS A 54 -0.67 10.74 10.11
C LYS A 54 -1.27 12.14 10.24
N ASP A 55 -1.10 12.99 9.24
CA ASP A 55 -1.57 14.37 9.29
C ASP A 55 -3.11 14.46 9.27
N SER A 56 -3.78 13.46 8.69
CA SER A 56 -5.25 13.41 8.67
C SER A 56 -5.89 13.07 10.02
N GLY A 57 -5.17 12.43 10.95
CA GLY A 57 -5.69 11.89 12.21
C GLY A 57 -6.74 10.78 12.06
N ARG A 58 -7.12 10.40 10.83
CA ARG A 58 -8.20 9.42 10.56
C ARG A 58 -7.83 7.99 10.91
N PHE A 59 -6.55 7.72 11.11
CA PHE A 59 -5.98 6.39 11.31
C PHE A 59 -5.23 6.28 12.64
N ASP A 60 -5.44 7.20 13.59
CA ASP A 60 -4.71 7.22 14.87
C ASP A 60 -5.08 6.04 15.79
N THR A 61 -6.24 5.41 15.54
CA THR A 61 -6.74 4.28 16.33
C THR A 61 -6.39 2.91 15.75
N VAL A 62 -5.52 2.84 14.73
CA VAL A 62 -5.12 1.55 14.16
C VAL A 62 -4.05 0.88 15.03
N ASP A 63 -4.14 -0.43 15.19
CA ASP A 63 -3.17 -1.18 16.02
C ASP A 63 -2.00 -1.76 15.22
N ALA A 64 -2.18 -1.94 13.90
CA ALA A 64 -1.19 -2.60 13.05
C ALA A 64 -1.39 -2.28 11.56
N VAL A 65 -0.31 -2.41 10.80
CA VAL A 65 -0.32 -2.43 9.33
C VAL A 65 -0.07 -3.86 8.85
N VAL A 66 -0.98 -4.39 8.04
CA VAL A 66 -0.84 -5.75 7.49
C VAL A 66 -0.69 -5.69 5.96
N GLY A 67 0.44 -6.18 5.47
CA GLY A 67 0.71 -6.27 4.04
C GLY A 67 -0.04 -7.42 3.38
N VAL A 68 -0.64 -7.19 2.21
CA VAL A 68 -1.27 -8.27 1.45
C VAL A 68 -0.20 -9.24 0.92
N PRO A 69 -0.27 -10.54 1.23
CA PRO A 69 0.74 -11.50 0.82
C PRO A 69 0.74 -11.71 -0.69
N MET A 70 1.94 -11.89 -1.27
CA MET A 70 2.10 -12.23 -2.68
C MET A 70 2.09 -13.75 -2.87
N HIS A 71 1.35 -14.24 -3.86
CA HIS A 71 1.31 -15.67 -4.19
C HIS A 71 2.72 -16.23 -4.44
N LYS A 72 3.04 -17.40 -3.86
CA LYS A 72 4.38 -18.03 -3.83
C LYS A 72 5.07 -18.06 -5.20
N ARG A 73 4.35 -18.38 -6.28
CA ARG A 73 4.88 -18.38 -7.66
C ARG A 73 5.40 -17.00 -8.10
N LYS A 74 4.64 -15.93 -7.82
CA LYS A 74 5.03 -14.55 -8.15
C LYS A 74 6.16 -14.06 -7.25
N LEU A 75 6.16 -14.47 -5.98
CA LEU A 75 7.27 -14.18 -5.07
C LEU A 75 8.58 -14.79 -5.58
N LYS A 76 8.56 -16.06 -6.02
CA LYS A 76 9.73 -16.75 -6.58
C LYS A 76 10.24 -16.08 -7.87
N SER A 77 9.34 -15.66 -8.77
CA SER A 77 9.75 -15.01 -10.03
C SER A 77 10.23 -13.57 -9.85
N ARG A 78 9.76 -12.87 -8.81
CA ARG A 78 10.07 -11.45 -8.58
C ARG A 78 11.17 -11.24 -7.52
N GLY A 79 11.39 -12.22 -6.65
CA GLY A 79 12.38 -12.17 -5.57
C GLY A 79 11.99 -11.32 -4.35
N TYR A 80 10.85 -10.61 -4.37
CA TYR A 80 10.38 -9.79 -3.25
C TYR A 80 8.88 -9.47 -3.33
N ASN A 81 8.28 -9.13 -2.18
CA ASN A 81 6.94 -8.54 -2.14
C ASN A 81 7.05 -7.01 -2.27
N GLN A 82 6.49 -6.49 -3.35
CA GLN A 82 6.57 -5.08 -3.75
C GLN A 82 5.93 -4.11 -2.76
N ILE A 83 5.04 -4.62 -1.93
CA ILE A 83 4.25 -3.83 -0.99
C ILE A 83 4.95 -3.78 0.38
N THR A 84 5.95 -4.63 0.63
CA THR A 84 6.60 -4.71 1.96
C THR A 84 7.20 -3.39 2.40
N LEU A 85 8.02 -2.75 1.55
CA LEU A 85 8.59 -1.44 1.91
C LEU A 85 7.53 -0.34 2.02
N PHE A 86 6.48 -0.42 1.20
CA PHE A 86 5.38 0.53 1.27
C PHE A 86 4.65 0.44 2.61
N GLY A 87 4.30 -0.77 3.04
CA GLY A 87 3.63 -1.00 4.33
C GLY A 87 4.52 -0.69 5.53
N LEU A 88 5.81 -0.99 5.45
CA LEU A 88 6.78 -0.63 6.49
C LEU A 88 6.87 0.88 6.71
N GLU A 89 6.92 1.69 5.65
CA GLU A 89 6.95 3.14 5.80
C GLU A 89 5.65 3.71 6.38
N ILE A 90 4.49 3.11 6.07
CA ILE A 90 3.22 3.47 6.71
C ILE A 90 3.23 3.12 8.19
N SER A 91 3.68 1.91 8.54
CA SER A 91 3.81 1.45 9.93
C SER A 91 4.71 2.38 10.75
N LYS A 92 5.84 2.84 10.18
CA LYS A 92 6.70 3.85 10.81
C LYS A 92 5.99 5.18 11.01
N ALA A 93 5.25 5.66 10.00
CA ALA A 93 4.56 6.95 10.08
C ALA A 93 3.46 6.96 11.16
N LEU A 94 2.70 5.86 11.26
CA LEU A 94 1.63 5.69 12.23
C LEU A 94 2.11 5.17 13.60
N ASN A 95 3.40 4.80 13.70
CA ASN A 95 4.02 4.24 14.91
C ASN A 95 3.33 2.96 15.43
N VAL A 96 3.07 2.02 14.53
CA VAL A 96 2.42 0.73 14.81
C VAL A 96 3.20 -0.44 14.20
N PRO A 97 3.09 -1.68 14.70
CA PRO A 97 3.75 -2.84 14.11
C PRO A 97 3.30 -3.14 12.67
N TYR A 98 4.21 -3.73 11.89
CA TYR A 98 3.96 -4.24 10.54
C TYR A 98 3.98 -5.76 10.51
N TYR A 99 2.99 -6.37 9.83
CA TYR A 99 2.86 -7.82 9.61
C TYR A 99 2.75 -8.18 8.12
#